data_AF-A0A1Y5TR73-F1
#
_entry.id   AF-A0A1Y5TR73-F1
#
_cell.length_a   1.000
_cell.length_b   1.000
_cell.length_c   1.000
_cell.angle_alpha   90.00
_cell.angle_beta   90.00
_cell.angle_gamma   90.00
#
_symmetry.space_group_name_H-M   'P 1'
#
loop_
_entity.id
_entity.type
_entity.pdbx_description
1 polymer ?
#
loop_
_entity_poly.entity_id
_entity_poly.type
_entity_poly.pdbx_seq_one_letter_code
_entity_poly.pdbx_strand_id
1 'polypeptide(L)'
;MTRKKLDWKADVTRPTGKGAVKQRFTSREGQDDLEIDTTPWGDGNLTVNRAVVAQVTNDGDAGQAFRDLEVLAEEYEDAKARGGEPGKRPAKT
;
A
#
# COMPACT_ATOMS: atom_id res chain seq x y z
N MET A 1 17.23 -2.81 11.66
CA MET A 1 16.00 -2.48 12.40
C MET A 1 14.90 -3.39 11.88
N THR A 2 14.18 -4.08 12.75
CA THR A 2 13.05 -4.92 12.34
C THR A 2 11.92 -3.99 11.94
N ARG A 3 11.54 -3.99 10.66
CA ARG A 3 10.40 -3.21 10.18
C ARG A 3 9.14 -3.69 10.90
N LYS A 4 8.29 -2.75 11.29
CA LYS A 4 7.02 -3.07 11.92
C LYS A 4 6.13 -3.73 10.87
N LYS A 5 5.69 -4.96 11.12
CA LYS A 5 4.73 -5.63 10.25
C LYS A 5 3.33 -5.07 10.49
N LEU A 6 2.69 -4.63 9.41
CA LEU A 6 1.30 -4.19 9.41
C LEU A 6 0.37 -5.40 9.24
N ASP A 7 -0.72 -5.42 10.00
CA ASP A 7 -1.77 -6.45 9.88
C ASP A 7 -2.75 -6.04 8.78
N TRP A 8 -2.53 -6.55 7.56
CA TRP A 8 -3.37 -6.26 6.42
C TRP A 8 -4.58 -7.18 6.35
N LYS A 9 -5.76 -6.59 6.13
CA LYS A 9 -7.02 -7.31 5.93
C LYS A 9 -7.56 -7.03 4.54
N ALA A 10 -7.84 -8.08 3.79
CA ALA A 10 -8.53 -7.95 2.51
C ALA A 10 -9.99 -7.51 2.75
N ASP A 11 -10.42 -6.49 2.00
CA ASP A 11 -11.83 -6.10 1.97
C ASP A 11 -12.59 -7.10 1.08
N VAL A 12 -13.25 -8.07 1.72
CA VAL A 12 -14.03 -9.13 1.07
C VAL A 12 -15.44 -8.68 0.69
N THR A 13 -15.84 -7.46 1.05
CA THR A 13 -17.14 -6.90 0.64
C THR A 13 -17.11 -6.38 -0.80
N ARG A 14 -15.91 -6.15 -1.34
CA ARG A 14 -15.71 -5.78 -2.73
C ARG A 14 -15.59 -7.02 -3.61
N PRO A 15 -16.24 -7.04 -4.78
CA PRO A 15 -16.09 -8.16 -5.71
C PRO A 15 -14.61 -8.31 -6.09
N THR A 16 -14.10 -9.53 -5.95
CA THR A 16 -12.77 -9.94 -6.36
C THR A 16 -12.93 -10.91 -7.54
N GLY A 17 -12.06 -10.84 -8.56
CA GLY A 17 -12.15 -11.72 -9.74
C GLY A 17 -12.35 -11.01 -11.09
N LYS A 18 -12.74 -11.77 -12.13
CA LYS A 18 -12.76 -11.32 -13.54
C LYS A 18 -13.75 -10.15 -13.72
N GLY A 19 -13.22 -8.95 -13.94
CA GLY A 19 -13.99 -7.70 -14.06
C GLY A 19 -13.93 -6.78 -12.84
N ALA A 20 -13.40 -7.24 -11.71
CA ALA A 20 -13.05 -6.38 -10.58
C ALA A 20 -11.84 -5.53 -10.96
N VAL A 21 -12.00 -4.21 -10.89
CA VAL A 21 -10.95 -3.26 -11.30
C VAL A 21 -9.86 -3.18 -10.24
N LYS A 22 -10.19 -3.39 -8.95
CA LYS A 22 -9.26 -3.29 -7.82
C LYS A 22 -9.61 -4.24 -6.68
N GLN A 23 -8.61 -4.85 -6.06
CA GLN A 23 -8.65 -5.45 -4.72
C GLN A 23 -8.22 -4.40 -3.71
N ARG A 24 -8.94 -4.30 -2.59
CA ARG A 24 -8.60 -3.43 -1.47
C ARG A 24 -8.10 -4.22 -0.27
N PHE A 25 -7.09 -3.69 0.39
CA PHE A 25 -6.59 -4.14 1.68
C PHE A 25 -6.53 -2.95 2.63
N THR A 26 -6.88 -3.16 3.89
CA THR A 26 -6.83 -2.13 4.92
C THR A 26 -5.96 -2.58 6.08
N SER A 27 -5.20 -1.67 6.65
CA SER A 27 -4.53 -1.84 7.94
C SER A 27 -4.72 -0.59 8.79
N ARG A 28 -4.53 -0.71 10.09
CA ARG A 28 -4.60 0.41 11.02
C ARG A 28 -3.42 0.37 11.96
N GLU A 29 -2.74 1.49 12.06
CA GLU A 29 -1.57 1.64 12.91
C GLU A 29 -1.68 2.92 13.74
N GLY A 30 -1.89 2.77 15.06
CA GLY A 30 -2.18 3.90 15.93
C GLY A 30 -3.39 4.74 15.46
N GLN A 31 -3.10 5.94 14.95
CA GLN A 31 -4.09 6.88 14.41
C GLN A 31 -4.19 6.85 12.89
N ASP A 32 -3.31 6.12 12.21
CA ASP A 32 -3.26 6.05 10.76
C ASP A 32 -4.17 4.95 10.23
N ASP A 33 -5.03 5.32 9.29
CA ASP A 33 -5.79 4.39 8.47
C ASP A 33 -5.06 4.21 7.14
N LEU A 34 -4.60 2.98 6.86
CA LEU A 34 -3.84 2.63 5.67
C LEU A 34 -4.69 1.78 4.72
N GLU A 35 -4.62 2.10 3.43
CA GLU A 35 -5.31 1.36 2.36
C GLU A 35 -4.31 1.03 1.24
N ILE A 36 -4.30 -0.22 0.80
CA ILE A 36 -3.65 -0.66 -0.44
C ILE A 36 -4.74 -1.07 -1.41
N ASP A 37 -4.78 -0.43 -2.57
CA ASP A 37 -5.63 -0.84 -3.69
C ASP A 37 -4.75 -1.37 -4.82
N THR A 38 -4.91 -2.63 -5.21
CA THR A 38 -4.18 -3.26 -6.33
C THR A 38 -5.09 -3.64 -7.47
N THR A 39 -4.61 -3.51 -8.70
CA THR A 39 -5.30 -4.01 -9.90
C THR A 39 -4.79 -5.42 -10.24
N PRO A 40 -5.58 -6.22 -10.98
CA PRO A 40 -5.13 -7.53 -11.46
C PRO A 40 -3.86 -7.51 -12.33
N TRP A 41 -3.54 -6.37 -12.97
CA TRP A 41 -2.40 -6.20 -13.88
C TRP A 41 -1.17 -5.55 -13.22
N GLY A 42 -1.13 -5.51 -11.88
CA GLY A 42 0.07 -5.10 -11.15
C GLY A 42 0.24 -3.59 -10.98
N ASP A 43 -0.83 -2.80 -11.12
CA ASP A 43 -0.81 -1.41 -10.64
C ASP A 43 -1.35 -1.36 -9.22
N GLY A 44 -0.91 -0.37 -8.43
CA GLY A 44 -1.52 -0.16 -7.12
C GLY A 44 -1.12 1.14 -6.45
N ASN A 45 -1.91 1.52 -5.44
CA ASN A 45 -1.71 2.73 -4.65
C ASN A 45 -1.70 2.39 -3.16
N LEU A 46 -0.83 3.06 -2.42
CA LEU A 46 -0.87 3.13 -0.96
C LEU A 46 -1.45 4.49 -0.55
N THR A 47 -2.50 4.45 0.26
CA THR A 47 -3.17 5.61 0.84
C THR A 47 -3.03 5.57 2.36
N VAL A 48 -2.68 6.70 2.96
CA VAL A 48 -2.65 6.87 4.42
C VAL A 48 -3.53 8.08 4.77
N ASN A 49 -4.49 7.91 5.68
CA ASN A 49 -5.42 8.96 6.09
C ASN A 49 -6.10 9.66 4.91
N ARG A 50 -6.49 8.89 3.88
CA ARG A 50 -7.10 9.35 2.61
C ARG A 50 -6.17 10.11 1.65
N ALA A 51 -4.87 10.20 1.93
CA ALA A 51 -3.88 10.76 1.02
C ALA A 51 -3.05 9.64 0.36
N VAL A 52 -2.93 9.66 -0.96
CA VAL A 52 -2.04 8.73 -1.68
C VAL A 52 -0.60 9.15 -1.39
N VAL A 53 0.17 8.24 -0.79
CA VAL A 53 1.57 8.49 -0.39
C VAL A 53 2.57 7.72 -1.26
N ALA A 54 2.12 6.63 -1.90
CA ALA A 54 2.93 5.90 -2.87
C ALA A 54 2.06 5.23 -3.95
N GLN A 55 2.70 4.94 -5.07
CA GLN A 55 2.12 4.26 -6.23
C GLN A 55 3.16 3.31 -6.82
N VAL A 56 2.68 2.16 -7.29
CA VAL A 56 3.43 1.24 -8.15
C VAL A 56 2.66 1.04 -9.45
N THR A 57 3.39 0.79 -10.54
CA THR A 57 2.84 0.59 -11.88
C THR A 57 3.56 -0.54 -12.56
N ASN A 58 2.82 -1.40 -13.26
CA ASN A 58 3.35 -2.50 -14.06
C ASN A 58 4.19 -3.52 -13.24
N ASP A 59 3.79 -3.80 -12.00
CA ASP A 59 4.49 -4.72 -11.08
C ASP A 59 4.20 -6.20 -11.34
N GLY A 60 4.04 -6.59 -12.61
CA GLY A 60 3.79 -7.98 -13.03
C GLY A 60 2.40 -8.50 -12.70
N ASP A 61 1.99 -8.52 -11.42
CA ASP A 61 0.69 -8.97 -10.94
C ASP A 61 0.25 -8.29 -9.62
N ALA A 62 -1.02 -8.49 -9.26
CA ALA A 62 -1.63 -7.89 -8.07
C ALA A 62 -0.93 -8.25 -6.74
N GLY A 63 -0.40 -9.47 -6.64
CA GLY A 63 0.28 -9.97 -5.44
C GLY A 63 1.66 -9.34 -5.27
N GLN A 64 2.38 -9.13 -6.37
CA GLN A 64 3.65 -8.42 -6.35
C GLN A 64 3.45 -6.94 -6.02
N ALA A 65 2.49 -6.26 -6.68
CA ALA A 65 2.13 -4.88 -6.36
C ALA A 65 1.73 -4.70 -4.88
N PHE A 66 1.01 -5.68 -4.30
CA PHE A 66 0.66 -5.65 -2.88
C PHE A 66 1.91 -5.70 -1.99
N ARG A 67 2.85 -6.61 -2.25
CA ARG A 67 4.07 -6.78 -1.45
C ARG A 67 4.95 -5.54 -1.49
N ASP A 68 5.07 -4.90 -2.65
CA ASP A 68 5.87 -3.69 -2.80
C ASP A 68 5.22 -2.50 -2.07
N LEU A 69 3.89 -2.37 -2.13
CA LEU A 69 3.16 -1.36 -1.36
C LEU A 69 3.15 -1.65 0.15
N GLU A 70 3.14 -2.92 0.56
CA GLU A 70 3.28 -3.35 1.97
C GLU A 70 4.62 -2.85 2.51
N VAL A 71 5.72 -3.10 1.79
CA VAL A 71 7.05 -2.60 2.16
C VAL A 71 7.07 -1.07 2.27
N LEU A 72 6.47 -0.36 1.32
CA LEU A 72 6.40 1.11 1.34
C LEU A 72 5.58 1.64 2.53
N ALA A 73 4.53 0.94 2.94
CA ALA A 73 3.74 1.29 4.12
C ALA A 73 4.54 1.14 5.42
N GLU A 74 5.30 0.05 5.56
CA GLU A 74 6.18 -0.16 6.71
C GLU A 74 7.30 0.91 6.77
N GLU A 75 7.86 1.28 5.61
CA GLU A 75 8.85 2.35 5.50
C GLU A 75 8.25 3.73 5.86
N TYR A 76 7.01 3.99 5.45
CA TYR A 76 6.28 5.21 5.80
C TYR A 76 6.10 5.35 7.32
N GLU A 77 5.62 4.30 7.98
CA GLU A 77 5.39 4.29 9.43
C GLU A 77 6.69 4.39 10.23
N ASP A 78 7.75 3.71 9.78
CA ASP A 78 9.09 3.80 10.40
C ASP A 78 9.71 5.20 10.25
N ALA A 79 9.56 5.84 9.08
CA ALA A 79 10.02 7.22 8.87
C ALA A 79 9.26 8.22 9.76
N LYS A 80 7.94 8.07 9.85
CA LYS A 80 7.07 8.87 10.72
C LYS A 80 7.46 8.72 12.19
N ALA A 81 7.72 7.50 12.67
CA ALA A 81 8.13 7.23 14.04
C ALA A 81 9.48 7.89 14.41
N ARG A 82 10.33 8.15 13.41
CA ARG A 82 11.63 8.84 13.58
C ARG A 82 11.54 10.36 13.43
N GLY A 83 10.35 10.90 13.20
CA GLY A 83 10.12 12.34 13.02
C GLY A 83 10.51 12.89 11.64
N GLY A 84 10.72 12.03 10.64
CA GLY A 84 10.92 12.44 9.26
C GLY A 84 9.59 12.51 8.50
N GLU A 85 9.33 13.61 7.78
CA GLU A 85 8.25 13.64 6.80
C GLU A 85 8.47 12.55 5.74
N PRO A 86 7.56 11.57 5.60
CA PRO A 86 7.71 10.54 4.59
C PRO A 86 7.23 11.10 3.25
N GLY A 87 8.14 11.39 2.32
CA GLY A 87 7.70 11.89 1.02
C GLY A 87 8.78 12.09 -0.04
N LYS A 88 8.59 11.39 -1.16
CA LYS A 88 9.22 11.52 -2.48
C LYS A 88 10.51 10.72 -2.71
N ARG A 89 10.35 9.42 -3.01
CA ARG A 89 11.29 8.77 -3.94
C ARG A 89 10.94 9.25 -5.37
N PRO A 90 11.91 9.69 -6.19
CA PRO A 90 11.67 10.07 -7.56
C PRO A 90 11.31 8.83 -8.40
N ALA A 91 10.35 8.99 -9.31
CA ALA A 91 10.03 8.00 -10.33
C ALA A 91 11.29 7.65 -11.11
N LYS A 92 11.64 6.36 -11.17
CA LYS A 92 12.73 5.88 -12.03
C LYS A 92 12.30 6.06 -13.50
N THR A 93 13.04 6.87 -14.23
CA THR A 93 13.00 7.00 -15.69
C THR A 93 13.59 5.78 -16.36
#